data_AF-A0A7S3HD05-F1
#
_entry.id   AF-A0A7S3HD05-F1
#
_cell.length_a   1.000
_cell.length_b   1.000
_cell.length_c   1.000
_cell.angle_alpha   90.00
_cell.angle_beta   90.00
_cell.angle_gamma   90.00
#
_symmetry.space_group_name_H-M   'P 1'
#
loop_
_entity.id
_entity.type
_entity.pdbx_description
1 polymer ?
#
loop_
_entity_poly.entity_id
_entity_poly.type
_entity_poly.pdbx_seq_one_letter_code
_entity_poly.pdbx_strand_id
1 'polypeptide(L)'
;VTLGLMEFLTGENVTTSFRQRASGYRADVVRDEWANYDISRHAYEGGFRFRNEDESELYEPDELDLDPFDQLFILGSWTTFTQLEEMRRQDDGWYVARVVLGESRCEEFRLCLNGDRRSELYPIVDGAADRIWIEGPDSSSEGRSWRMDGRDREVRA
;
A
#
# COMPACT_ATOMS: atom_id res chain seq x y z
N VAL A 1 -13.60 38.38 9.24
CA VAL A 1 -13.70 36.90 9.31
C VAL A 1 -15.19 36.57 9.35
N THR A 2 -15.75 36.03 8.27
CA THR A 2 -17.18 35.71 8.17
C THR A 2 -17.48 34.42 8.94
N LEU A 3 -18.18 34.54 10.06
CA LEU A 3 -18.59 33.46 10.96
C LEU A 3 -19.78 32.66 10.38
N GLY A 4 -19.62 32.11 9.17
CA GLY A 4 -20.62 31.26 8.51
C GLY A 4 -20.33 29.78 8.71
N LEU A 5 -21.38 28.95 8.82
CA LEU A 5 -21.24 27.48 8.77
C LEU A 5 -20.70 27.07 7.39
N MET A 6 -19.71 26.19 7.35
CA MET A 6 -19.13 25.63 6.12
C MET A 6 -19.54 24.17 5.93
N GLU A 7 -19.72 23.78 4.67
CA GLU A 7 -19.99 22.39 4.29
C GLU A 7 -18.68 21.59 4.30
N PHE A 8 -18.64 20.49 5.04
CA PHE A 8 -17.40 19.77 5.34
C PHE A 8 -16.84 18.95 4.16
N LEU A 9 -17.66 18.67 3.13
CA LEU A 9 -17.26 17.92 1.95
C LEU A 9 -16.72 18.82 0.83
N THR A 10 -17.24 20.04 0.72
CA THR A 10 -16.98 20.95 -0.41
C THR A 10 -16.19 22.19 0.01
N GLY A 11 -16.18 22.53 1.30
CA GLY A 11 -15.58 23.76 1.83
C GLY A 11 -16.37 25.04 1.52
N GLU A 12 -17.54 24.93 0.88
CA GLU A 12 -18.37 26.06 0.54
C GLU A 12 -19.19 26.56 1.75
N ASN A 13 -19.65 27.81 1.69
CA ASN A 13 -20.46 28.40 2.76
C ASN A 13 -21.90 27.88 2.69
N VAL A 14 -22.39 27.32 3.81
CA VAL A 14 -23.73 26.74 3.87
C VAL A 14 -24.78 27.84 3.73
N THR A 15 -25.54 27.82 2.64
CA THR A 15 -26.69 28.70 2.45
C THR A 15 -27.90 28.20 3.25
N THR A 16 -28.81 29.12 3.58
CA THR A 16 -29.93 28.96 4.53
C THR A 16 -30.91 27.81 4.25
N SER A 17 -30.83 27.19 3.07
CA SER A 17 -31.65 26.04 2.65
C SER A 17 -31.26 24.72 3.33
N PHE A 18 -30.07 24.61 3.94
CA PHE A 18 -29.63 23.37 4.61
C PHE A 18 -30.26 23.15 5.99
N ARG A 19 -30.95 24.16 6.55
CA ARG A 19 -31.52 24.11 7.91
C ARG A 19 -32.64 23.10 8.12
N GLN A 20 -33.21 22.52 7.07
CA GLN A 20 -34.38 21.63 7.21
C GLN A 20 -34.05 20.14 7.35
N ARG A 21 -32.79 19.71 7.25
CA ARG A 21 -32.39 18.30 7.41
C ARG A 21 -31.37 18.01 8.51
N ALA A 22 -31.06 19.00 9.34
CA ALA A 22 -30.07 18.83 10.41
C ALA A 22 -30.68 18.10 11.61
N SER A 23 -30.79 16.77 11.52
CA SER A 23 -30.47 15.96 12.71
C SER A 23 -29.05 16.38 13.09
N GLY A 24 -28.92 17.16 14.17
CA GLY A 24 -27.64 17.76 14.54
C GLY A 24 -26.59 16.67 14.63
N TYR A 25 -25.55 16.75 13.80
CA TYR A 25 -24.41 15.87 13.92
C TYR A 25 -23.75 16.15 15.27
N ARG A 26 -23.84 15.19 16.18
CA ARG A 26 -23.19 15.25 17.48
C ARG A 26 -21.82 14.62 17.31
N ALA A 27 -20.78 15.46 17.27
CA ALA A 27 -19.41 14.97 17.36
C ALA A 27 -19.25 14.24 18.70
N ASP A 28 -19.18 12.92 18.63
CA ASP A 28 -19.05 12.00 19.76
C ASP A 28 -17.60 11.58 20.01
N VAL A 29 -16.70 11.85 19.06
CA VAL A 29 -15.26 11.60 19.16
C VAL A 29 -14.48 12.91 19.27
N VAL A 30 -14.90 13.80 20.18
CA VAL A 30 -14.06 14.94 20.59
C VAL A 30 -13.08 14.44 21.64
N ARG A 31 -11.77 14.53 21.33
CA ARG A 31 -10.72 14.16 22.28
C ARG A 31 -10.51 15.27 23.31
N ASP A 32 -10.11 14.89 24.52
CA ASP A 32 -9.69 15.84 25.55
C ASP A 32 -8.49 16.69 25.08
N GLU A 33 -8.36 17.89 25.66
CA GLU A 33 -7.37 18.93 25.28
C GLU A 33 -5.90 18.46 25.35
N TRP A 34 -5.63 17.38 26.06
CA TRP A 34 -4.30 16.79 26.26
C TRP A 34 -4.20 15.34 25.78
N ALA A 35 -5.20 14.85 25.03
CA ALA A 35 -5.19 13.49 24.54
C ALA A 35 -4.02 13.31 23.55
N ASN A 36 -3.30 12.20 23.71
CA ASN A 36 -2.24 11.82 22.79
C ASN A 36 -2.85 11.59 21.38
N TYR A 37 -2.25 12.24 20.37
CA TYR A 37 -2.72 12.21 18.97
C TYR A 37 -2.13 11.06 18.16
N ASP A 38 -1.16 10.33 18.72
CA ASP A 38 -0.39 9.33 18.01
C ASP A 38 -1.24 8.08 17.70
N ILE A 39 -2.34 7.86 18.44
CA ILE A 39 -3.20 6.68 18.26
C ILE A 39 -4.69 7.07 18.19
N SER A 40 -5.24 7.05 16.98
CA SER A 40 -6.63 7.43 16.73
C SER A 40 -7.62 6.26 16.90
N ARG A 41 -7.58 5.59 18.05
CA ARG A 41 -8.34 4.33 18.22
C ARG A 41 -9.86 4.45 18.21
N HIS A 42 -10.36 5.63 18.50
CA HIS A 42 -11.79 5.90 18.60
C HIS A 42 -12.42 6.33 17.28
N ALA A 43 -11.62 6.53 16.22
CA ALA A 43 -12.12 6.93 14.90
C ALA A 43 -12.27 5.77 13.91
N TYR A 44 -11.75 4.58 14.24
CA TYR A 44 -11.74 3.43 13.35
C TYR A 44 -12.17 2.18 14.12
N GLU A 45 -13.17 1.46 13.60
CA GLU A 45 -13.50 0.13 14.08
C GLU A 45 -12.52 -0.87 13.45
N GLY A 46 -11.63 -1.44 14.27
CA GLY A 46 -10.62 -2.38 13.82
C GLY A 46 -9.49 -2.54 14.84
N GLY A 47 -8.78 -3.68 14.80
CA GLY A 47 -7.58 -3.90 15.59
C GLY A 47 -6.39 -3.13 15.00
N PHE A 48 -5.56 -2.52 15.84
CA PHE A 48 -4.27 -1.97 15.41
C PHE A 48 -3.33 -3.13 15.12
N ARG A 49 -2.87 -3.24 13.87
CA ARG A 49 -1.67 -4.02 13.56
C ARG A 49 -0.48 -3.11 13.77
N PHE A 50 0.07 -3.14 14.98
CA PHE A 50 1.39 -2.58 15.23
C PHE A 50 2.42 -3.50 14.56
N ARG A 51 3.48 -2.93 14.00
CA ARG A 51 4.72 -3.69 13.83
C ARG A 51 5.17 -4.00 15.25
N ASN A 52 5.16 -5.26 15.67
CA ASN A 52 5.43 -5.69 17.05
C ASN A 52 6.58 -4.86 17.67
N GLU A 53 6.26 -4.09 18.72
CA GLU A 53 7.22 -3.35 19.56
C GLU A 53 7.34 -4.02 20.94
N ASP A 54 6.94 -5.29 21.07
CA ASP A 54 7.22 -6.04 22.29
C ASP A 54 8.71 -6.45 22.28
N GLU A 55 9.52 -5.70 23.05
CA GLU A 55 10.95 -5.97 23.31
C GLU A 55 11.25 -7.39 23.87
N SER A 56 10.23 -8.22 24.13
CA SER A 56 10.38 -9.64 24.46
C SER A 56 10.55 -10.56 23.24
N GLU A 57 10.37 -10.07 22.01
CA GLU A 57 10.82 -10.72 20.76
C GLU A 57 12.26 -10.28 20.40
N LEU A 58 13.19 -10.31 21.37
CA LEU A 58 14.64 -10.16 21.14
C LEU A 58 15.28 -11.40 20.47
N TYR A 59 14.48 -12.35 20.01
CA TYR A 59 14.89 -13.18 18.90
C TYR A 59 14.66 -12.30 17.68
N GLU A 60 15.72 -11.96 16.94
CA GLU A 60 15.51 -11.57 15.55
C GLU A 60 14.51 -12.60 15.00
N PRO A 61 13.34 -12.19 14.49
CA PRO A 61 12.45 -13.17 13.87
C PRO A 61 13.35 -13.85 12.87
N ASP A 62 13.71 -15.13 13.12
CA ASP A 62 14.54 -15.92 12.20
C ASP A 62 13.96 -15.57 10.86
N GLU A 63 14.70 -14.80 10.04
CA GLU A 63 14.13 -14.15 8.86
C GLU A 63 13.41 -15.28 8.13
N LEU A 64 12.07 -15.25 8.15
CA LEU A 64 11.30 -16.42 7.75
C LEU A 64 11.44 -16.50 6.25
N ASP A 65 12.50 -17.20 5.85
CA ASP A 65 12.80 -17.50 4.48
C ASP A 65 11.62 -18.28 3.91
N LEU A 66 11.29 -18.00 2.65
CA LEU A 66 10.40 -18.86 1.91
C LEU A 66 10.95 -20.29 1.94
N ASP A 67 10.05 -21.27 1.93
CA ASP A 67 10.45 -22.67 1.92
C ASP A 67 11.45 -22.89 0.76
N PRO A 68 12.50 -23.71 0.91
CA PRO A 68 13.47 -23.93 -0.16
C PRO A 68 12.87 -24.47 -1.48
N PHE A 69 11.63 -24.93 -1.42
CA PHE A 69 10.86 -25.42 -2.57
C PHE A 69 9.98 -24.34 -3.20
N ASP A 70 9.78 -23.21 -2.54
CA ASP A 70 9.01 -22.09 -3.07
C ASP A 70 9.83 -21.31 -4.10
N GLN A 71 9.20 -21.06 -5.23
CA GLN A 71 9.75 -20.31 -6.35
C GLN A 71 9.03 -18.97 -6.45
N LEU A 72 9.80 -17.89 -6.52
CA LEU A 72 9.26 -16.55 -6.72
C LEU A 72 9.43 -16.15 -8.19
N PHE A 73 8.36 -15.65 -8.79
CA PHE A 73 8.33 -15.17 -10.17
C PHE A 73 7.98 -13.69 -10.21
N ILE A 74 8.50 -12.99 -11.20
CA ILE A 74 8.15 -11.62 -11.53
C ILE A 74 7.35 -11.56 -12.82
N LEU A 75 6.34 -10.71 -12.84
CA LEU A 75 5.54 -10.35 -14.01
C LEU A 75 5.65 -8.85 -14.20
N GLY A 76 5.67 -8.36 -15.43
CA GLY A 76 5.65 -6.92 -15.62
C GLY A 76 5.21 -6.43 -16.99
N SER A 77 5.16 -5.12 -17.13
CA SER A 77 4.72 -4.44 -18.35
C SER A 77 5.61 -4.72 -19.54
N TRP A 78 6.89 -5.04 -19.35
CA TRP A 78 7.83 -5.41 -20.43
C TRP A 78 7.45 -6.70 -21.17
N THR A 79 6.61 -7.56 -20.56
CA THR A 79 6.00 -8.72 -21.22
C THR A 79 4.47 -8.62 -21.28
N THR A 80 3.91 -7.43 -21.11
CA THR A 80 2.45 -7.20 -21.03
C THR A 80 1.80 -8.08 -19.95
N PHE A 81 2.50 -8.36 -18.85
CA PHE A 81 2.06 -9.27 -17.78
C PHE A 81 1.65 -10.68 -18.27
N THR A 82 2.27 -11.16 -19.35
CA THR A 82 1.97 -12.48 -19.94
C THR A 82 2.97 -13.55 -19.55
N GLN A 83 4.25 -13.18 -19.39
CA GLN A 83 5.32 -14.10 -19.08
C GLN A 83 5.71 -14.01 -17.60
N LEU A 84 5.82 -15.17 -16.95
CA LEU A 84 6.39 -15.33 -15.63
C LEU A 84 7.90 -15.55 -15.78
N GLU A 85 8.70 -14.70 -15.15
CA GLU A 85 10.16 -14.83 -15.11
C GLU A 85 10.59 -15.26 -13.70
N GLU A 86 11.29 -16.38 -13.58
CA GLU A 86 11.75 -16.89 -12.29
C GLU A 86 12.83 -15.99 -11.69
N MET A 87 12.67 -15.62 -10.43
CA MET A 87 13.65 -14.84 -9.69
C MET A 87 14.71 -15.77 -9.09
N ARG A 88 15.98 -15.35 -9.14
CA ARG A 88 17.07 -16.11 -8.55
C ARG A 88 17.16 -15.84 -7.05
N ARG A 89 17.04 -16.90 -6.24
CA ARG A 89 17.37 -16.86 -4.80
C ARG A 89 18.88 -16.73 -4.61
N GLN A 90 19.28 -15.87 -3.69
CA GLN A 90 20.66 -15.64 -3.24
C GLN A 90 20.88 -16.30 -1.85
N ASP A 91 22.14 -16.37 -1.41
CA ASP A 91 22.52 -17.06 -0.17
C ASP A 91 21.99 -16.38 1.11
N ASP A 92 21.55 -15.13 1.00
CA ASP A 92 21.04 -14.26 2.06
C ASP A 92 19.50 -14.19 2.09
N GLY A 93 18.81 -15.10 1.41
CA GLY A 93 17.34 -15.13 1.35
C GLY A 93 16.72 -14.15 0.33
N TRP A 94 17.54 -13.32 -0.32
CA TRP A 94 17.05 -12.34 -1.28
C TRP A 94 16.74 -12.96 -2.64
N TYR A 95 15.67 -12.49 -3.28
CA TYR A 95 15.31 -12.86 -4.63
C TYR A 95 15.66 -11.71 -5.59
N VAL A 96 16.40 -12.05 -6.65
CA VAL A 96 16.90 -11.07 -7.61
C VAL A 96 16.43 -11.41 -9.03
N ALA A 97 15.85 -10.43 -9.71
CA ALA A 97 15.56 -10.45 -11.13
C ALA A 97 16.27 -9.31 -11.85
N ARG A 98 16.62 -9.52 -13.12
CA ARG A 98 17.20 -8.49 -14.00
C ARG A 98 16.25 -8.25 -15.15
N VAL A 99 15.72 -7.04 -15.22
CA VAL A 99 14.73 -6.63 -16.23
C VAL A 99 15.30 -5.50 -17.08
N VAL A 100 14.94 -5.48 -18.36
CA VAL A 100 15.30 -4.39 -19.27
C VAL A 100 14.12 -3.43 -19.35
N LEU A 101 14.32 -2.19 -18.93
CA LEU A 101 13.30 -1.15 -19.02
C LEU A 101 13.17 -0.65 -20.46
N GLY A 102 11.95 -0.37 -20.91
CA GLY A 102 11.67 0.20 -22.22
C GLY A 102 12.08 1.67 -22.37
N GLU A 103 11.64 2.29 -23.46
CA GLU A 103 11.99 3.68 -23.80
C GLU A 103 11.56 4.71 -22.73
N SER A 104 10.44 4.45 -22.05
CA SER A 104 9.92 5.29 -20.96
C SER A 104 10.81 5.27 -19.72
N ARG A 105 11.64 4.23 -19.57
CA ARG A 105 12.33 3.86 -18.31
C ARG A 105 11.38 3.71 -17.12
N CYS A 106 10.09 3.55 -17.38
CA CYS A 106 9.05 3.37 -16.39
C CYS A 106 8.30 2.08 -16.71
N GLU A 107 8.37 1.12 -15.81
CA GLU A 107 7.72 -0.18 -15.95
C GLU A 107 6.93 -0.50 -14.69
N GLU A 108 5.96 -1.39 -14.81
CA GLU A 108 5.11 -1.85 -13.73
C GLU A 108 5.29 -3.35 -13.53
N PHE A 109 5.26 -3.82 -12.29
CA PHE A 109 5.47 -5.23 -11.98
C PHE A 109 4.60 -5.74 -10.84
N ARG A 110 4.47 -7.07 -10.78
CA ARG A 110 3.83 -7.87 -9.74
C ARG A 110 4.68 -9.11 -9.49
N LEU A 111 4.51 -9.73 -8.33
CA LEU A 111 5.20 -10.97 -7.99
C LEU A 111 4.19 -12.13 -7.95
N CYS A 112 4.67 -13.35 -8.11
CA CYS A 112 3.85 -14.54 -8.16
C CYS A 112 4.58 -15.70 -7.48
N LEU A 113 3.89 -16.41 -6.59
CA LEU A 113 4.43 -17.58 -5.91
C LEU A 113 4.17 -18.84 -6.73
N ASN A 114 5.19 -19.70 -6.85
CA ASN A 114 5.15 -21.02 -7.46
C ASN A 114 4.59 -21.06 -8.89
N GLY A 115 4.66 -19.93 -9.60
CA GLY A 115 4.16 -19.77 -10.96
C GLY A 115 2.62 -19.84 -11.06
N ASP A 116 1.90 -19.80 -9.94
CA ASP A 116 0.43 -19.78 -9.93
C ASP A 116 -0.09 -18.35 -9.92
N ARG A 117 -0.76 -17.94 -11.00
CA ARG A 117 -1.41 -16.62 -11.13
C ARG A 117 -2.56 -16.39 -10.12
N ARG A 118 -2.93 -17.40 -9.35
CA ARG A 118 -3.85 -17.27 -8.22
C ARG A 118 -3.15 -16.89 -6.93
N SER A 119 -1.83 -16.86 -6.92
CA SER A 119 -0.96 -16.54 -5.80
C SER A 119 -0.06 -15.36 -6.16
N GLU A 120 -0.66 -14.26 -6.60
CA GLU A 120 0.04 -13.04 -6.93
C GLU A 120 0.17 -12.13 -5.69
N LEU A 121 1.33 -11.49 -5.55
CA LEU A 121 1.62 -10.45 -4.58
C LEU A 121 1.68 -9.11 -5.31
N TYR A 122 1.03 -8.11 -4.74
CA TYR A 122 0.84 -6.81 -5.38
C TYR A 122 0.63 -5.71 -4.32
N PRO A 123 0.81 -4.43 -4.64
CA PRO A 123 0.61 -3.35 -3.69
C PRO A 123 -0.88 -3.05 -3.46
N ILE A 124 -1.21 -2.50 -2.28
CA ILE A 124 -2.59 -2.07 -1.99
C ILE A 124 -3.08 -0.95 -2.94
N VAL A 125 -2.16 -0.09 -3.41
CA VAL A 125 -2.43 1.01 -4.36
C VAL A 125 -1.66 0.77 -5.65
N ASP A 126 -2.27 1.12 -6.78
CA ASP A 126 -1.60 1.05 -8.08
C ASP A 126 -0.49 2.09 -8.24
N GLY A 127 0.54 1.74 -9.01
CA GLY A 127 1.71 2.58 -9.25
C GLY A 127 2.52 2.87 -8.00
N ALA A 128 2.45 2.00 -6.99
CA ALA A 128 3.05 2.25 -5.68
C ALA A 128 4.56 1.99 -5.66
N ALA A 129 5.22 2.64 -4.69
CA ALA A 129 6.64 2.47 -4.39
C ALA A 129 6.90 1.27 -3.46
N ASP A 130 8.16 1.08 -3.07
CA ASP A 130 8.69 0.00 -2.24
C ASP A 130 8.15 -0.06 -0.80
N ARG A 131 7.67 1.05 -0.24
CA ARG A 131 7.23 1.14 1.17
C ARG A 131 5.74 0.97 1.41
N ILE A 132 5.00 0.52 0.40
CA ILE A 132 3.55 0.36 0.48
C ILE A 132 3.16 -0.99 1.10
N TRP A 133 1.95 -1.05 1.64
CA TRP A 133 1.36 -2.32 2.07
C TRP A 133 1.21 -3.30 0.91
N ILE A 134 1.55 -4.56 1.17
CA ILE A 134 1.49 -5.68 0.22
C ILE A 134 0.23 -6.50 0.49
N GLU A 135 -0.49 -6.84 -0.56
CA GLU A 135 -1.68 -7.70 -0.57
C GLU A 135 -1.38 -9.02 -1.27
N GLY A 136 -2.27 -10.01 -1.07
CA GLY A 136 -2.08 -11.38 -1.52
C GLY A 136 -1.41 -12.30 -0.48
N PRO A 137 -0.98 -13.51 -0.86
CA PRO A 137 -1.06 -14.09 -2.20
C PRO A 137 -2.50 -14.43 -2.60
N ASP A 138 -3.03 -13.78 -3.64
CA ASP A 138 -4.36 -14.04 -4.19
C ASP A 138 -4.46 -13.65 -5.68
N SER A 139 -5.65 -13.77 -6.28
CA SER A 139 -5.90 -13.46 -7.70
C SER A 139 -6.53 -12.08 -7.93
N SER A 140 -6.51 -11.18 -6.95
CA SER A 140 -7.22 -9.89 -6.99
C SER A 140 -6.30 -8.73 -7.42
N SER A 141 -5.15 -9.04 -8.01
CA SER A 141 -4.12 -8.07 -8.40
C SER A 141 -4.50 -7.13 -9.57
N GLU A 142 -5.71 -7.26 -10.13
CA GLU A 142 -6.15 -6.50 -11.29
C GLU A 142 -6.06 -4.98 -11.04
N GLY A 143 -5.34 -4.29 -11.93
CA GLY A 143 -5.12 -2.84 -11.85
C GLY A 143 -4.27 -2.39 -10.66
N ARG A 144 -3.51 -3.29 -10.01
CA ARG A 144 -2.62 -2.96 -8.88
C ARG A 144 -1.21 -3.49 -9.12
N SER A 145 -0.27 -2.57 -9.32
CA SER A 145 1.12 -2.92 -9.63
C SER A 145 2.11 -1.96 -8.98
N TRP A 146 3.33 -2.45 -8.70
CA TRP A 146 4.42 -1.57 -8.29
C TRP A 146 4.99 -0.86 -9.50
N ARG A 147 5.41 0.40 -9.31
CA ARG A 147 6.08 1.17 -10.35
C ARG A 147 7.60 1.16 -10.15
N MET A 148 8.32 0.81 -11.20
CA MET A 148 9.77 0.99 -11.34
C MET A 148 10.04 2.22 -12.19
N ASP A 149 10.71 3.22 -11.61
CA ASP A 149 11.14 4.42 -12.33
C ASP A 149 12.67 4.44 -12.39
N GLY A 150 13.21 4.20 -13.60
CA GLY A 150 14.63 4.25 -13.91
C GLY A 150 15.09 5.59 -14.51
N ARG A 151 14.28 6.64 -14.43
CA ARG A 151 14.68 7.99 -14.85
C ARG A 151 15.62 8.60 -13.81
N ASP A 152 16.66 9.28 -14.28
CA ASP A 152 17.53 10.05 -13.39
C ASP A 152 16.74 11.21 -12.75
N ARG A 153 17.11 11.57 -11.52
CA ARG A 153 16.48 12.66 -10.75
C ARG A 153 16.45 14.01 -11.48
N GLU A 154 17.28 14.19 -12.51
CA GLU A 154 17.33 15.41 -13.34
C GLU A 154 16.20 15.49 -14.38
N VAL A 155 15.54 14.39 -14.71
CA VAL A 155 14.39 14.37 -15.61
C VAL A 155 13.12 14.56 -14.79
N ARG A 156 12.48 15.73 -14.89
CA ARG A 156 11.20 15.99 -14.21
C ARG A 156 10.14 15.00 -14.70
N ALA A 157 9.39 14.45 -13.72
CA ALA A 157 8.33 13.49 -13.90
C ALA A 157 7.18 14.00 -14.77
#